data_AF-A0A7X6Z452-F1
#
_entry.id   AF-A0A7X6Z452-F1
#
_cell.length_a   1.000
_cell.length_b   1.000
_cell.length_c   1.000
_cell.angle_alpha   90.00
_cell.angle_beta   90.00
_cell.angle_gamma   90.00
#
_symmetry.space_group_name_H-M   'P 1'
#
loop_
_entity.id
_entity.type
_entity.pdbx_description
1 polymer ?
#
loop_
_entity_poly.entity_id
_entity_poly.type
_entity_poly.pdbx_seq_one_letter_code
_entity_poly.pdbx_strand_id
1 'polypeptide(L)' 'MKLFRKSDEMEMHIIWKATRLSNAFLSLSLAIWLLVEIIGTGHLLTIPFLLTAGSGALFWGSQLYFRHRMGRQEDEK' A
#
# COMPACT_ATOMS: atom_id res chain seq x y z
N MET A 1 -16.01 -20.18 14.43
CA MET A 1 -16.00 -19.68 13.04
C MET A 1 -14.55 -19.64 12.57
N LYS A 2 -14.19 -20.38 11.51
CA LYS A 2 -12.84 -20.29 10.91
C LYS A 2 -12.70 -18.94 10.20
N LEU A 3 -12.21 -17.93 10.93
CA LEU A 3 -12.05 -16.55 10.44
C LEU A 3 -10.99 -16.39 9.34
N PHE A 4 -10.14 -17.39 9.14
CA PHE A 4 -9.07 -17.37 8.15
C PHE A 4 -9.22 -18.53 7.18
N ARG A 5 -10.17 -18.40 6.26
CA ARG A 5 -10.19 -19.27 5.07
C ARG A 5 -8.96 -18.89 4.23
N LYS A 6 -8.10 -19.86 3.93
CA LYS A 6 -6.91 -19.66 3.08
C LYS A 6 -7.42 -19.17 1.72
N SER A 7 -7.12 -17.92 1.37
CA SER A 7 -7.47 -17.36 0.06
C SER A 7 -6.65 -18.10 -1.00
N ASP A 8 -7.28 -18.38 -2.13
CA ASP A 8 -6.64 -19.10 -3.24
C ASP A 8 -5.47 -18.27 -3.79
N GLU A 9 -4.45 -18.93 -4.36
CA GLU A 9 -3.26 -18.25 -4.89
C GLU A 9 -3.63 -17.20 -5.94
N MET A 10 -4.65 -17.50 -6.75
CA MET A 10 -5.20 -16.61 -7.77
C MET A 10 -5.87 -15.36 -7.18
N GLU A 11 -6.64 -15.50 -6.09
CA GLU A 11 -7.29 -14.37 -5.41
C GLU A 11 -6.25 -13.44 -4.78
N MET A 12 -5.21 -14.03 -4.15
CA MET A 12 -4.12 -13.27 -3.54
C MET A 12 -3.35 -12.46 -4.57
N HIS A 13 -3.10 -13.03 -5.76
CA HIS A 13 -2.42 -12.33 -6.85
C HIS A 13 -3.23 -11.14 -7.39
N ILE A 14 -4.55 -11.29 -7.50
CA ILE A 14 -5.45 -10.21 -7.92
C ILE A 14 -5.45 -9.08 -6.88
N ILE A 15 -5.62 -9.43 -5.60
CA ILE A 15 -5.60 -8.46 -4.50
C ILE A 15 -4.28 -7.69 -4.49
N TRP A 16 -3.15 -8.39 -4.62
CA TRP A 16 -1.83 -7.76 -4.63
C TRP A 16 -1.67 -6.74 -5.77
N LYS A 17 -2.11 -7.11 -6.97
CA LYS A 17 -2.06 -6.22 -8.14
C LYS A 17 -2.97 -5.01 -7.95
N ALA A 18 -4.16 -5.20 -7.41
CA ALA A 18 -5.12 -4.14 -7.11
C ALA A 18 -4.60 -3.18 -6.03
N THR A 19 -4.03 -3.70 -4.94
CA THR A 19 -3.42 -2.91 -3.86
C THR A 19 -2.27 -2.06 -4.39
N ARG A 20 -1.41 -2.60 -5.25
CA ARG A 20 -0.31 -1.83 -5.86
C ARG A 20 -0.82 -0.69 -6.74
N LEU A 21 -1.85 -0.94 -7.54
CA LEU A 21 -2.45 0.08 -8.41
C LEU A 21 -3.15 1.17 -7.58
N SER A 22 -3.89 0.77 -6.55
CA SER A 22 -4.54 1.71 -5.62
C SER A 22 -3.52 2.57 -4.88
N ASN A 23 -2.43 1.98 -4.38
CA ASN A 23 -1.38 2.74 -3.71
C ASN A 23 -0.65 3.72 -4.65
N ALA A 24 -0.42 3.33 -5.91
CA ALA A 24 0.13 4.23 -6.92
C ALA A 24 -0.79 5.42 -7.19
N PHE A 25 -2.10 5.18 -7.33
CA PHE A 25 -3.09 6.23 -7.52
C PHE A 25 -3.19 7.17 -6.32
N LEU A 26 -3.23 6.63 -5.11
CA LEU A 26 -3.24 7.41 -3.87
C LEU A 26 -1.99 8.29 -3.75
N SER A 27 -0.81 7.73 -4.02
CA SER A 27 0.46 8.46 -3.99
C SER A 27 0.47 9.59 -5.02
N LEU A 28 -0.05 9.34 -6.23
CA LEU A 28 -0.14 10.35 -7.29
C LEU A 28 -1.09 11.49 -6.89
N SER A 29 -2.25 11.16 -6.32
CA SER A 29 -3.23 12.14 -5.88
C SER A 29 -2.68 13.01 -4.74
N LEU A 30 -2.01 12.41 -3.76
CA LEU A 30 -1.35 13.15 -2.67
C LEU A 30 -0.18 14.01 -3.17
N ALA A 31 0.58 13.54 -4.16
CA ALA A 31 1.63 14.33 -4.78
C ALA A 31 1.08 15.57 -5.50
N ILE A 32 -0.02 15.41 -6.26
CA ILE A 32 -0.71 16.55 -6.89
C ILE A 32 -1.22 17.52 -5.84
N TRP A 33 -1.81 17.02 -4.75
CA TRP A 33 -2.27 17.87 -3.65
C TRP A 33 -1.13 18.68 -3.03
N LEU A 34 0.00 18.03 -2.73
CA LEU A 34 1.20 18.70 -2.21
C LEU A 34 1.71 19.78 -3.18
N LEU A 35 1.71 19.52 -4.48
CA LEU A 35 2.13 20.49 -5.49
C LEU A 35 1.20 21.71 -5.54
N VAL A 36 -0.12 21.50 -5.52
CA VAL A 36 -1.11 22.59 -5.51
C VAL A 36 -0.96 23.44 -4.25
N GLU A 37 -0.77 22.83 -3.09
CA GLU A 37 -0.55 23.52 -1.82
C GLU A 37 0.76 24.32 -1.82
N ILE A 38 1.88 23.73 -2.23
CA ILE A 38 3.18 24.42 -2.30
C ILE A 38 3.09 25.66 -3.20
N ILE A 39 2.37 25.58 -4.32
CA ILE A 39 2.19 26.70 -5.24
C ILE A 39 1.21 27.75 -4.69
N GLY A 40 0.16 27.32 -3.99
CA GLY A 40 -0.91 28.21 -3.51
C GLY A 40 -0.59 28.92 -2.19
N THR A 41 -0.19 28.17 -1.16
CA THR A 41 -0.01 28.67 0.21
C THR A 41 1.46 28.80 0.61
N GLY A 42 2.39 28.18 -0.12
CA GLY A 42 3.82 28.19 0.18
C GLY A 42 4.22 27.43 1.45
N HIS A 43 3.25 26.82 2.14
CA HIS A 43 3.46 26.04 3.34
C HIS A 43 3.31 24.55 3.05
N LEU A 44 4.24 23.77 3.59
CA LEU A 44 4.10 22.31 3.62
C LEU A 44 3.07 21.96 4.70
N LEU A 45 1.83 21.64 4.30
CA LEU A 45 0.89 21.07 5.24
C LEU A 45 1.40 19.70 5.70
N THR A 46 1.52 19.56 7.02
CA THR A 46 1.93 18.32 7.68
C THR A 46 1.00 17.15 7.33
N ILE A 47 -0.27 17.41 7.02
CA ILE A 47 -1.32 16.40 6.79
C ILE A 47 -1.09 15.55 5.53
N PRO A 48 -1.01 16.11 4.29
CA PRO A 48 -0.75 15.33 3.08
C PRO A 48 0.63 14.67 3.11
N PHE A 49 1.61 15.29 3.78
CA PHE A 49 2.91 14.66 4.01
C PHE A 49 2.80 13.42 4.90
N LEU A 50 2.07 13.50 6.03
CA LEU A 50 1.82 12.37 6.93
C LEU A 50 1.07 11.23 6.23
N LEU A 51 0.09 11.58 5.39
CA LEU A 51 -0.69 10.63 4.59
C LEU A 51 0.19 9.92 3.55
N THR A 52 1.10 10.64 2.91
CA THR A 52 2.03 10.06 1.94
C THR A 52 3.03 9.12 2.65
N ALA A 53 3.58 9.54 3.78
CA ALA A 53 4.47 8.70 4.58
C ALA A 53 3.74 7.46 5.13
N GLY A 54 2.51 7.63 5.64
CA GLY A 54 1.69 6.57 6.20
C GLY A 54 1.27 5.54 5.15
N SER A 55 0.83 5.98 3.97
CA SER A 55 0.49 5.09 2.85
C SER A 55 1.71 4.31 2.34
N GLY A 56 2.88 4.96 2.25
CA GLY A 56 4.14 4.29 1.93
C GLY A 56 4.53 3.22 2.96
N ALA A 57 4.40 3.52 4.26
CA ALA A 57 4.69 2.58 5.34
C ALA A 57 3.73 1.38 5.34
N LEU A 58 2.43 1.61 5.13
CA LEU A 58 1.43 0.54 5.03
C LEU A 58 1.68 -0.34 3.80
N PHE A 59 2.04 0.25 2.66
CA PHE A 59 2.36 -0.50 1.45
C PHE A 59 3.59 -1.39 1.65
N TRP A 60 4.69 -0.84 2.19
CA TRP A 60 5.90 -1.61 2.49
C TRP A 60 5.64 -2.70 3.54
N GLY A 61 4.89 -2.40 4.59
CA GLY A 61 4.48 -3.37 5.60
C GLY A 61 3.66 -4.52 5.01
N SER A 62 2.70 -4.20 4.13
CA SER A 62 1.92 -5.21 3.42
C SER A 62 2.81 -6.08 2.53
N GLN A 63 3.76 -5.48 1.80
CA GLN A 63 4.70 -6.20 0.94
C GLN A 63 5.59 -7.15 1.73
N LEU A 64 6.11 -6.70 2.87
CA LEU A 64 6.92 -7.54 3.75
C LEU A 64 6.09 -8.72 4.28
N TYR A 65 4.87 -8.46 4.74
CA TYR A 65 3.98 -9.49 5.28
C TYR A 65 3.62 -10.55 4.24
N PHE A 66 3.21 -10.15 3.03
CA PHE A 66 2.88 -11.10 1.96
C PHE A 66 4.09 -11.88 1.49
N ARG A 67 5.26 -11.23 1.36
CA ARG A 67 6.51 -11.90 0.96
C ARG A 67 6.96 -12.94 2.01
N HIS A 68 6.82 -12.62 3.30
CA HIS A 68 7.12 -13.57 4.38
C HIS A 68 6.12 -14.73 4.43
N ARG A 69 4.84 -14.49 4.12
CA ARG A 69 3.80 -15.52 4.10
C ARG A 69 3.89 -16.44 2.89
N MET A 70 4.33 -15.94 1.74
CA MET A 70 4.51 -16.77 0.54
C MET A 70 5.80 -17.60 0.58
N GLY A 71 6.92 -17.06 1.08
CA GLY A 71 8.16 -17.83 1.23
C GLY A 71 8.01 -19.05 2.15
N ARG A 72 7.18 -18.94 3.19
CA ARG A 72 6.91 -20.04 4.13
C ARG A 72 6.11 -21.20 3.52
N GLN A 73 5.49 -21.03 2.33
CA GLN A 73 4.79 -22.10 1.63
C GLN A 73 5.69 -22.87 0.63
N GLU A 74 6.84 -22.32 0.23
CA GLU A 74 7.83 -23.03 -0.57
C GLU A 74 8.65 -24.02 0.27
N ASP A 75 8.96 -23.68 1.52
CA ASP A 75 9.73 -24.54 2.44
C ASP A 75 8.94 -25.76 2.99
N GLU A 76 7.63 -25.83 2.73
CA GLU A 76 6.75 -26.92 3.19
C GLU A 76 6.41 -27.94 2.07
N LYS A 77 6.98 -27.79 0.86
CA LYS A 77 6.90 -28.77 -0.23
C LYS A 77 8.18 -29.60 -0.34
#